data_AF-A0A839P2A0-F1
#
_entry.id   AF-A0A839P2A0-F1
#
_cell.length_a   1.000
_cell.length_b   1.000
_cell.length_c   1.000
_cell.angle_alpha   90.00
_cell.angle_beta   90.00
_cell.angle_gamma   90.00
#
_symmetry.space_group_name_H-M   'P 1'
#
loop_
_entity.id
_entity.type
_entity.pdbx_description
1 polymer ?
#
loop_
_entity_poly.entity_id
_entity_poly.type
_entity_poly.pdbx_seq_one_letter_code
_entity_poly.pdbx_strand_id
1 'polypeptide(L)'
;MTIPSISDVVAAWHGLPPAKRDLIGNMVVDMVLQGFISGEAYIVGGQPEDLAVLDEDVRGNAKYAEDELLTALTQVVEAALPDLFGAPGENPMWCENPGARPASGEGNAA
;
A
#
# COMPACT_ATOMS: atom_id res chain seq x y z
N MET A 1 -12.85 12.04 -18.13
CA MET A 1 -12.28 11.02 -17.24
C MET A 1 -11.94 11.72 -15.94
N THR A 2 -12.40 11.22 -14.80
CA THR A 2 -12.25 11.90 -13.51
C THR A 2 -11.55 10.95 -12.56
N ILE A 3 -10.38 11.37 -12.06
CA ILE A 3 -9.62 10.63 -11.05
C ILE A 3 -10.45 10.60 -9.76
N PRO A 4 -10.58 9.45 -9.07
CA PRO A 4 -11.29 9.36 -7.79
C PRO A 4 -10.75 10.37 -6.78
N SER A 5 -11.67 11.02 -6.08
CA SER A 5 -11.38 11.97 -5.02
C SER A 5 -11.24 11.28 -3.67
N ILE A 6 -10.79 12.02 -2.64
CA ILE A 6 -10.79 11.51 -1.26
C ILE A 6 -12.18 11.11 -0.78
N SER A 7 -13.23 11.79 -1.26
CA SER A 7 -14.62 11.44 -0.93
C SER A 7 -14.99 10.06 -1.46
N ASP A 8 -14.52 9.70 -2.66
CA ASP A 8 -14.73 8.38 -3.26
C ASP A 8 -13.98 7.30 -2.49
N VAL A 9 -12.74 7.60 -2.07
CA VAL A 9 -11.94 6.72 -1.20
C VAL A 9 -12.63 6.47 0.14
N VAL A 10 -13.13 7.53 0.80
CA VAL A 10 -13.84 7.43 2.07
C VAL A 10 -15.13 6.62 1.92
N ALA A 11 -15.90 6.84 0.85
CA ALA A 11 -17.10 6.06 0.57
C ALA A 11 -16.79 4.57 0.37
N ALA A 12 -15.78 4.26 -0.45
CA ALA A 12 -15.35 2.88 -0.71
C ALA A 12 -14.83 2.19 0.56
N TRP A 13 -14.03 2.90 1.37
CA TRP A 13 -13.55 2.42 2.66
C TRP A 13 -14.70 2.07 3.60
N HIS A 14 -15.68 2.98 3.75
CA HIS A 14 -16.84 2.73 4.61
C HIS A 14 -17.79 1.65 4.08
N GLY A 15 -17.74 1.36 2.77
CA GLY A 15 -18.43 0.23 2.15
C GLY A 15 -17.86 -1.13 2.52
N LEU A 16 -16.61 -1.21 3.00
CA LEU A 16 -15.98 -2.47 3.37
C LEU A 16 -16.62 -3.09 4.64
N PRO A 17 -16.69 -4.44 4.71
CA PRO A 17 -17.01 -5.13 5.95
C PRO A 17 -16.07 -4.70 7.09
N PRO A 18 -16.56 -4.56 8.34
CA PRO A 18 -15.73 -4.14 9.47
C PRO A 18 -14.44 -4.95 9.61
N ALA A 19 -14.51 -6.27 9.51
CA ALA A 19 -13.33 -7.15 9.60
C ALA A 19 -12.26 -6.84 8.54
N LYS A 20 -12.66 -6.39 7.34
CA LYS A 20 -11.71 -6.03 6.27
C LYS A 20 -11.08 -4.66 6.54
N ARG A 21 -11.86 -3.71 7.07
CA ARG A 21 -11.33 -2.42 7.54
C ARG A 21 -10.34 -2.60 8.68
N ASP A 22 -10.67 -3.45 9.65
CA ASP A 22 -9.79 -3.74 10.78
C ASP A 22 -8.48 -4.39 10.33
N LEU A 23 -8.56 -5.37 9.41
CA LEU A 23 -7.37 -6.00 8.81
C LEU A 23 -6.46 -4.97 8.15
N ILE A 24 -6.99 -4.16 7.23
CA ILE A 24 -6.19 -3.15 6.51
C ILE A 24 -5.66 -2.10 7.50
N GLY A 25 -6.50 -1.62 8.43
CA GLY A 25 -6.11 -0.65 9.44
C GLY A 25 -4.96 -1.13 10.32
N ASN A 26 -5.02 -2.38 10.80
CA ASN A 26 -3.96 -2.98 11.59
C ASN A 26 -2.64 -3.10 10.80
N MET A 27 -2.71 -3.52 9.54
CA MET A 27 -1.53 -3.61 8.67
C MET A 27 -0.90 -2.23 8.43
N VAL A 28 -1.70 -1.18 8.21
CA VAL A 28 -1.18 0.19 8.05
C VAL A 28 -0.52 0.69 9.33
N VAL A 29 -1.13 0.45 10.49
CA VAL A 29 -0.56 0.84 11.79
C VAL A 29 0.76 0.13 12.04
N ASP A 30 0.86 -1.17 11.74
CA ASP A 30 2.11 -1.92 11.85
C ASP A 30 3.17 -1.37 10.88
N MET A 31 2.82 -1.13 9.62
CA MET A 31 3.75 -0.55 8.63
C MET A 31 4.33 0.79 9.11
N VAL A 32 3.48 1.68 9.64
CA VAL A 32 3.92 2.96 10.20
C VAL A 32 4.81 2.77 11.43
N LEU A 33 4.52 1.78 12.29
CA LEU A 33 5.37 1.44 13.43
C LEU A 33 6.74 0.94 12.97
N GLN A 34 6.80 0.08 11.95
CA GLN A 34 8.07 -0.40 11.39
C GLN A 34 8.89 0.75 10.77
N GLY A 35 8.26 1.65 10.01
CA GLY A 35 8.93 2.85 9.48
C GLY A 35 9.41 3.83 10.56
N PHE A 36 8.70 3.90 11.70
CA PHE A 36 9.16 4.65 12.87
C PHE A 36 10.39 3.98 13.53
N ILE A 37 10.38 2.66 13.67
CA ILE A 37 11.51 1.91 14.24
C ILE A 37 12.74 1.98 13.34
N SER A 38 12.56 1.90 12.02
CA SER A 38 13.67 2.00 11.06
C SER A 38 14.37 3.37 11.10
N GLY A 39 13.63 4.41 11.49
CA GLY A 39 14.10 5.79 11.55
C GLY A 39 14.01 6.55 10.22
N GLU A 40 13.54 5.95 9.13
CA GLU A 40 13.31 6.67 7.86
C GLU A 40 12.22 7.74 8.02
N ALA A 41 11.17 7.44 8.79
CA ALA A 41 10.05 8.37 9.01
C ALA A 41 10.40 9.52 9.98
N TYR A 42 11.49 9.41 10.73
CA TYR A 42 11.83 10.33 11.81
C TYR A 42 13.27 10.85 11.68
N ILE A 43 13.46 11.75 10.72
CA ILE A 43 14.67 12.59 10.66
C ILE A 43 14.23 14.04 10.86
N VAL A 44 13.97 14.42 12.11
CA VAL A 44 13.65 15.82 12.46
C VAL A 44 14.94 16.66 12.55
N GLY A 45 16.08 16.05 12.92
CA GLY A 45 17.38 16.75 13.03
C GLY A 45 18.58 16.07 12.35
N GLY A 46 18.42 14.89 11.76
CA GLY A 46 19.55 14.15 11.17
C GLY A 46 20.51 13.56 12.19
N GLN A 47 20.19 13.66 13.49
CA GLN A 47 21.08 13.23 14.56
C GLN A 47 20.75 11.82 15.05
N PRO A 48 21.75 11.00 15.39
CA PRO A 48 21.53 9.64 15.92
C PRO A 48 20.65 9.59 17.17
N GLU A 49 20.66 10.62 18.01
CA GLU A 49 19.81 10.70 19.21
C GLU A 49 18.31 10.85 18.94
N ASP A 50 17.91 11.17 17.71
CA ASP A 50 16.49 11.23 17.31
C ASP A 50 15.89 9.84 17.07
N LEU A 51 16.72 8.79 16.99
CA LEU A 51 16.30 7.43 16.69
C LEU A 51 15.63 6.76 17.90
N ALA A 52 14.46 6.18 17.68
CA ALA A 52 13.77 5.38 18.71
C ALA A 52 14.54 4.09 19.07
N VAL A 53 15.32 3.57 18.12
CA VAL A 53 16.17 2.38 18.27
C VAL A 53 17.55 2.68 17.69
N LEU A 54 18.61 2.46 18.46
CA LEU A 54 20.00 2.71 18.00
C LEU A 54 20.63 1.49 17.34
N ASP A 55 20.08 0.30 17.56
CA ASP A 55 20.59 -0.95 16.99
C ASP A 55 20.31 -0.99 15.48
N GLU A 56 21.39 -0.98 14.68
CA GLU A 56 21.29 -0.93 13.22
C GLU A 56 20.63 -2.17 12.61
N ASP A 57 20.86 -3.36 13.16
CA ASP A 57 20.26 -4.59 12.65
C ASP A 57 18.75 -4.60 12.90
N VAL A 58 18.31 -4.13 14.07
CA VAL A 58 16.89 -3.99 14.38
C VAL A 58 16.22 -2.99 13.42
N ARG A 59 16.86 -1.85 13.16
CA ARG A 59 16.33 -0.85 12.22
C ARG A 59 16.27 -1.38 10.79
N GLY A 60 17.30 -2.10 10.35
CA GLY A 60 17.33 -2.74 9.04
C GLY A 60 16.19 -3.74 8.88
N ASN A 61 15.99 -4.61 9.88
CA ASN A 61 14.88 -5.57 9.90
C ASN A 61 13.51 -4.88 9.89
N ALA A 62 13.36 -3.78 10.63
CA ALA A 62 12.13 -2.99 10.60
C ALA A 62 11.88 -2.39 9.21
N LYS A 63 12.93 -1.90 8.52
CA LYS A 63 12.79 -1.40 7.15
C LYS A 63 12.32 -2.49 6.19
N TYR A 64 12.91 -3.68 6.27
CA TYR A 64 12.44 -4.82 5.45
C TYR A 64 10.99 -5.18 5.74
N ALA A 65 10.59 -5.20 7.02
CA ALA A 65 9.20 -5.48 7.41
C ALA A 65 8.22 -4.41 6.88
N GLU A 66 8.60 -3.13 6.92
CA GLU A 66 7.82 -2.03 6.33
C GLU A 66 7.58 -2.24 4.83
N ASP A 67 8.63 -2.57 4.08
CA ASP A 67 8.54 -2.76 2.62
C ASP A 67 7.70 -4.00 2.24
N GLU A 68 7.82 -5.08 3.02
CA GLU A 68 6.96 -6.26 2.88
C GLU A 68 5.49 -5.94 3.17
N LEU A 69 5.22 -5.16 4.23
CA LEU A 69 3.88 -4.71 4.59
C LEU A 69 3.29 -3.79 3.52
N LEU A 70 4.05 -2.86 2.95
CA LEU A 70 3.60 -1.99 1.86
C LEU A 70 3.19 -2.82 0.63
N THR A 71 3.99 -3.82 0.27
CA THR A 71 3.71 -4.73 -0.84
C THR A 71 2.41 -5.51 -0.60
N ALA A 72 2.27 -6.10 0.60
CA ALA A 72 1.08 -6.86 0.98
C ALA A 72 -0.18 -5.97 1.07
N LEU A 73 -0.06 -4.78 1.67
CA LEU A 73 -1.13 -3.79 1.77
C LEU A 73 -1.67 -3.39 0.40
N THR A 74 -0.77 -3.12 -0.55
CA THR A 74 -1.15 -2.75 -1.92
C THR A 74 -2.04 -3.83 -2.54
N GLN A 75 -1.62 -5.10 -2.48
CA GLN A 75 -2.40 -6.22 -3.01
C GLN A 75 -3.75 -6.38 -2.29
N VAL A 76 -3.76 -6.27 -0.96
CA VAL A 76 -4.98 -6.43 -0.15
C VAL A 76 -5.99 -5.32 -0.42
N VAL A 77 -5.52 -4.07 -0.56
CA VAL A 77 -6.36 -2.90 -0.80
C VAL A 77 -6.92 -2.91 -2.22
N GLU A 78 -6.09 -3.19 -3.23
CA GLU A 78 -6.54 -3.31 -4.63
C GLU A 78 -7.62 -4.38 -4.77
N ALA A 79 -7.42 -5.55 -4.17
CA ALA A 79 -8.41 -6.63 -4.20
C ALA A 79 -9.69 -6.31 -3.40
N ALA A 80 -9.61 -5.47 -2.37
CA ALA A 80 -10.74 -5.10 -1.54
C ALA A 80 -11.62 -4.00 -2.16
N LEU A 81 -11.04 -3.15 -3.01
CA LEU A 81 -11.67 -1.93 -3.51
C LEU A 81 -11.68 -1.91 -5.06
N PRO A 82 -12.34 -2.86 -5.73
CA PRO A 82 -12.33 -2.97 -7.18
C PRO A 82 -12.93 -1.74 -7.89
N ASP A 83 -13.85 -1.01 -7.23
CA ASP A 83 -14.39 0.24 -7.78
C ASP A 83 -13.33 1.33 -7.93
N LEU A 84 -12.28 1.28 -7.09
CA LEU A 84 -11.14 2.21 -7.15
C LEU A 84 -9.98 1.67 -7.98
N PHE A 85 -9.69 0.37 -7.91
CA PHE A 85 -8.47 -0.20 -8.50
C PHE A 85 -8.71 -1.12 -9.71
N GLY A 86 -9.96 -1.35 -10.08
CA GLY A 86 -10.36 -2.31 -11.10
C GLY A 86 -10.56 -3.70 -10.51
N ALA A 87 -11.33 -4.53 -11.21
CA ALA A 87 -11.43 -5.94 -10.89
C ALA A 87 -10.08 -6.65 -11.15
N PRO A 88 -9.86 -7.86 -10.58
CA PRO A 88 -8.66 -8.64 -10.87
C PRO A 88 -8.46 -8.84 -12.38
N GLY A 89 -7.29 -8.42 -12.89
CA GLY A 89 -6.97 -8.48 -14.32
C GLY A 89 -7.51 -7.32 -15.15
N GLU A 90 -8.15 -6.33 -14.54
CA GLU A 90 -8.68 -5.14 -15.21
C GLU A 90 -7.99 -3.87 -14.71
N ASN A 91 -8.00 -2.85 -15.55
CA ASN A 91 -7.70 -1.48 -15.18
C ASN A 91 -9.01 -0.75 -14.79
N PRO A 92 -8.96 0.15 -13.79
CA PRO A 92 -10.15 0.86 -13.36
C PRO A 92 -10.67 1.80 -14.46
N MET A 93 -11.98 2.06 -14.43
CA MET A 93 -12.67 2.85 -15.46
C MET A 93 -12.18 4.30 -15.58
N TRP A 94 -11.51 4.82 -14.55
CA TRP A 94 -10.99 6.19 -14.53
C TRP A 94 -9.58 6.33 -15.11
N CYS A 95 -8.90 5.25 -15.51
CA CYS A 95 -7.58 5.32 -16.12
C CYS A 95 -7.66 5.41 -17.66
N GLU A 96 -6.57 5.81 -18.31
CA GLU A 96 -6.51 6.03 -19.77
C GLU A 96 -6.85 4.80 -20.63
N ASN A 97 -6.62 3.58 -20.11
CA ASN A 97 -6.89 2.32 -20.80
C ASN A 97 -7.73 1.39 -19.92
N PRO A 98 -9.05 1.64 -19.78
CA PRO A 98 -9.92 0.88 -18.87
C PRO A 98 -10.29 -0.49 -19.42
N GLY A 99 -10.65 -1.41 -18.53
CA GLY A 99 -11.05 -2.77 -18.89
C GLY A 99 -9.89 -3.77 -18.81
N ALA A 100 -9.99 -4.88 -19.55
CA ALA A 100 -9.03 -5.98 -19.45
C ALA A 100 -7.58 -5.50 -19.66
N ARG A 101 -6.71 -5.81 -18.70
CA ARG A 101 -5.28 -5.58 -18.87
C ARG A 101 -4.80 -6.46 -20.01
N PRO A 102 -3.99 -5.94 -20.95
CA PRO A 102 -3.34 -6.80 -21.92
C PRO A 102 -2.57 -7.84 -21.14
N ALA A 103 -2.81 -9.13 -21.43
CA ALA A 103 -1.98 -10.20 -20.92
C ALA A 103 -0.54 -9.77 -21.20
N SER A 104 0.28 -9.65 -20.15
CA SER A 104 1.70 -9.34 -20.28
C SER A 104 2.25 -10.25 -21.35
N GLY A 105 2.58 -9.67 -22.51
CA GLY A 105 2.83 -10.41 -23.73
C GLY A 105 3.90 -11.46 -23.47
N GLU A 106 3.50 -12.72 -23.39
CA GLU A 106 4.39 -13.81 -23.73
C GLU A 106 4.82 -13.52 -25.17
N GLY A 107 6.10 -13.20 -25.31
CA GLY A 107 6.70 -12.76 -26.55
C GLY A 107 6.33 -13.72 -27.67
N ASN A 108 5.81 -13.12 -28.74
CA ASN A 108 5.71 -13.76 -30.04
C ASN A 108 7.15 -14.02 -30.52
N ALA A 109 7.72 -15.17 -30.14
CA ALA A 109 8.91 -15.71 -30.78
C ALA A 109 8.46 -16.44 -32.04
N ALA A 110 8.49 -15.71 -33.16
CA ALA A 110 8.52 -16.27 -34.50
C ALA A 110 9.95 -16.65 -34.88
#